data_AF-R6YSR0-F1
#
_entry.id   AF-R6YSR0-F1
#
_cell.length_a   1.000
_cell.length_b   1.000
_cell.length_c   1.000
_cell.angle_alpha   90.00
_cell.angle_beta   90.00
_cell.angle_gamma   90.00
#
_symmetry.space_group_name_H-M   'P 1'
#
loop_
_entity.id
_entity.type
_entity.pdbx_description
1 polymer ?
#
loop_
_entity_poly.entity_id
_entity_poly.type
_entity_poly.pdbx_seq_one_letter_code
_entity_poly.pdbx_strand_id
1 'polypeptide(L)'
;MDAQTCLNKLRYVGVLSFATVDREGNPQVRNISAIHYEPDALYFFTARGKDFCKELLARGKVQILGYTRYKEMIRLSGTATPVPPGEQEKWRDLIFAELPYLSNVYPGETRSIGMVFVIRDMAIEYFHLGVNPIFRESYTVGQGRAKPKGYTITEDCISCGACVEACPQRAITLGAPSVIHQEHCLHCGNCVEHCPVAAVIPREQETVPPET
;
A
#
# COMPACT_ATOMS: atom_id res chain seq x y z
N MET A 1 -10.46 -10.13 -5.62
CA MET A 1 -9.23 -9.72 -6.33
C MET A 1 -8.03 -10.19 -5.48
N ASP A 2 -6.80 -10.20 -5.98
CA ASP A 2 -5.64 -10.71 -5.23
C ASP A 2 -4.42 -9.77 -5.31
N ALA A 3 -3.36 -10.12 -4.58
CA ALA A 3 -2.10 -9.38 -4.54
C ALA A 3 -1.46 -9.26 -5.93
N GLN A 4 -1.44 -10.33 -6.71
CA GLN A 4 -0.84 -10.36 -8.03
C GLN A 4 -1.56 -9.41 -9.00
N THR A 5 -2.88 -9.34 -8.93
CA THR A 5 -3.70 -8.39 -9.69
C THR A 5 -3.35 -6.95 -9.30
N CYS A 6 -3.10 -6.68 -8.02
CA CYS A 6 -2.64 -5.35 -7.58
C CYS A 6 -1.27 -5.00 -8.15
N LEU A 7 -0.31 -5.92 -8.13
CA LEU A 7 1.02 -5.72 -8.72
C LEU A 7 0.95 -5.48 -10.23
N ASN A 8 0.11 -6.23 -10.94
CA ASN A 8 -0.14 -6.03 -12.37
C ASN A 8 -0.75 -4.65 -12.65
N LYS A 9 -1.71 -4.19 -11.83
CA LYS A 9 -2.26 -2.83 -11.93
C LYS A 9 -1.20 -1.77 -11.70
N LEU A 10 -0.31 -1.93 -10.71
CA LEU A 10 0.82 -1.01 -10.48
C LEU A 10 1.76 -0.96 -11.69
N ARG A 11 2.05 -2.13 -12.31
CA ARG A 11 2.80 -2.19 -13.56
C ARG A 11 2.14 -1.39 -14.68
N TYR A 12 0.80 -1.49 -14.83
CA TYR A 12 0.07 -0.71 -15.84
C TYR A 12 0.01 0.79 -15.56
N VAL A 13 0.07 1.21 -14.29
CA VAL A 13 0.22 2.63 -13.94
C VAL A 13 1.56 3.18 -14.44
N GLY A 14 2.62 2.35 -14.44
CA GLY A 14 3.92 2.63 -15.06
C GLY A 14 4.81 3.59 -14.27
N VAL A 15 4.26 4.65 -13.69
CA VAL A 15 4.97 5.59 -12.83
C VAL A 15 4.31 5.61 -11.45
N LEU A 16 5.06 5.22 -10.43
CA LEU A 16 4.54 5.11 -9.06
C LEU A 16 5.14 6.19 -8.16
N SER A 17 4.36 6.69 -7.20
CA SER A 17 4.87 7.60 -6.18
C SER A 17 5.44 6.81 -5.01
N PHE A 18 6.74 6.95 -4.77
CA PHE A 18 7.46 6.33 -3.66
C PHE A 18 7.66 7.35 -2.55
N ALA A 19 7.17 7.02 -1.36
CA ALA A 19 7.44 7.76 -0.15
C ALA A 19 8.46 7.02 0.73
N THR A 20 9.35 7.80 1.35
CA THR A 20 10.41 7.38 2.29
C THR A 20 10.51 8.43 3.40
N VAL A 21 11.42 8.22 4.34
CA VAL A 21 11.69 9.18 5.42
C VAL A 21 13.18 9.50 5.43
N ASP A 22 13.53 10.79 5.36
CA ASP A 22 14.91 11.25 5.40
C ASP A 22 15.54 11.11 6.79
N ARG A 23 16.85 11.37 6.91
CA ARG A 23 17.57 11.18 8.19
C ARG A 23 17.01 12.01 9.35
N GLU A 24 16.45 13.17 9.07
CA GLU A 24 15.84 14.08 10.05
C GLU A 24 14.44 13.62 10.48
N GLY A 25 13.84 12.67 9.76
CA GLY A 25 12.50 12.16 10.04
C GLY A 25 11.42 12.79 9.16
N ASN A 26 11.77 13.63 8.19
CA ASN A 26 10.78 14.25 7.34
C ASN A 26 10.31 13.28 6.25
N PRO A 27 9.00 13.27 5.94
CA PRO A 27 8.46 12.48 4.84
C PRO A 27 8.93 13.04 3.51
N GLN A 28 9.36 12.15 2.63
CA GLN A 28 9.81 12.48 1.28
C GLN A 28 8.98 11.71 0.26
N VAL A 29 8.72 12.27 -0.92
CA VAL A 29 7.98 11.61 -2.00
C VAL A 29 8.53 11.97 -3.39
N ARG A 30 8.54 11.00 -4.31
CA ARG A 30 8.95 11.19 -5.71
C ARG A 30 8.37 10.11 -6.62
N ASN A 31 8.40 10.36 -7.92
CA ASN A 31 7.98 9.40 -8.93
C ASN A 31 9.12 8.46 -9.34
N ILE A 32 8.83 7.16 -9.42
CA ILE A 32 9.75 6.11 -9.87
C ILE A 32 9.06 5.30 -10.97
N SER A 33 9.75 5.13 -12.09
CA SER A 33 9.27 4.41 -13.27
C SER A 33 10.24 3.33 -13.76
N ALA A 34 11.47 3.31 -13.25
CA ALA A 34 12.47 2.29 -13.56
C ALA A 34 12.23 1.04 -12.69
N ILE A 35 11.13 0.33 -12.96
CA ILE A 35 10.63 -0.77 -12.13
C ILE A 35 10.40 -2.02 -12.99
N HIS A 36 10.93 -3.15 -12.54
CA HIS A 36 10.61 -4.48 -13.01
C HIS A 36 9.72 -5.19 -11.98
N TYR A 37 8.78 -6.01 -12.47
CA TYR A 37 7.75 -6.67 -11.66
C TYR A 37 7.83 -8.18 -11.85
N GLU A 38 8.01 -8.89 -10.74
CA GLU A 38 7.80 -10.33 -10.63
C GLU A 38 6.45 -10.60 -9.94
N PRO A 39 5.90 -11.82 -10.00
CA PRO A 39 4.65 -12.17 -9.34
C PRO A 39 4.61 -11.89 -7.83
N ASP A 40 5.78 -11.91 -7.17
CA ASP A 40 5.93 -11.78 -5.73
C ASP A 40 6.98 -10.72 -5.31
N ALA A 41 7.49 -9.92 -6.24
CA ALA A 41 8.52 -8.92 -5.95
C ALA A 41 8.50 -7.70 -6.89
N LEU A 42 8.96 -6.56 -6.37
CA LEU A 42 9.29 -5.37 -7.17
C LEU A 42 10.80 -5.13 -7.13
N TYR A 43 11.39 -4.90 -8.30
CA TYR A 43 12.76 -4.43 -8.43
C TYR A 43 12.77 -3.04 -9.03
N PHE A 44 13.58 -2.14 -8.49
CA PHE A 44 13.65 -0.79 -9.04
C PHE A 44 15.06 -0.23 -8.98
N PHE A 45 15.37 0.65 -9.91
CA PHE A 45 16.70 1.22 -10.10
C PHE A 45 16.74 2.69 -9.67
N THR A 46 17.80 3.07 -8.95
CA THR A 46 18.10 4.48 -8.64
C THR A 46 19.60 4.75 -8.60
N ALA A 47 20.00 5.98 -8.93
CA ALA A 47 21.39 6.43 -8.87
C ALA A 47 21.87 6.57 -7.41
N ARG A 48 23.10 6.13 -7.12
CA ARG A 48 23.64 6.08 -5.75
C ARG A 48 23.74 7.44 -5.05
N GLY A 49 23.93 8.51 -5.82
CA GLY A 49 24.05 9.87 -5.28
C GLY A 49 22.75 10.51 -4.80
N LYS A 50 21.59 9.98 -5.21
CA LYS A 50 20.27 10.55 -4.88
C LYS A 50 19.93 10.34 -3.41
N ASP A 51 19.24 11.30 -2.80
CA ASP A 51 18.78 11.16 -1.41
C ASP A 51 17.85 9.97 -1.23
N PHE A 52 17.01 9.69 -2.22
CA PHE A 52 16.22 8.46 -2.27
C PHE A 52 17.07 7.20 -2.07
N CYS A 53 18.24 7.07 -2.72
CA CYS A 53 19.11 5.92 -2.50
C CYS A 53 19.67 5.88 -1.07
N LYS A 54 20.10 7.02 -0.54
CA LYS A 54 20.64 7.14 0.83
C LYS A 54 19.58 6.79 1.88
N GLU A 55 18.33 7.20 1.67
CA GLU A 55 17.18 6.92 2.52
C GLU A 55 16.85 5.42 2.55
N LEU A 56 16.85 4.77 1.38
CA LEU A 56 16.63 3.33 1.29
C LEU A 56 17.75 2.54 1.97
N LEU A 57 19.00 2.95 1.81
CA LEU A 57 20.13 2.31 2.50
C LEU A 57 20.07 2.53 4.02
N ALA A 58 19.58 3.68 4.48
CA ALA A 58 19.51 3.99 5.90
C ALA A 58 18.36 3.28 6.62
N ARG A 59 17.17 3.17 5.99
CA ARG A 59 15.96 2.65 6.64
C ARG A 59 15.18 1.63 5.83
N GLY A 60 15.26 1.66 4.50
CA GLY A 60 14.57 0.76 3.58
C GLY A 60 13.03 0.85 3.56
N LYS A 61 12.40 1.49 4.56
CA LYS A 61 10.94 1.61 4.64
C LYS A 61 10.40 2.48 3.51
N VAL A 62 9.44 1.93 2.77
CA VAL A 62 8.78 2.59 1.66
C VAL A 62 7.26 2.45 1.74
N GLN A 63 6.56 3.50 1.30
CA GLN A 63 5.15 3.45 0.95
C GLN A 63 5.04 3.82 -0.54
N ILE A 64 4.42 2.97 -1.33
CA ILE A 64 4.25 3.16 -2.77
C ILE A 64 2.77 3.39 -3.06
N LEU A 65 2.46 4.40 -3.87
CA LEU A 65 1.12 4.71 -4.32
C LEU A 65 1.02 4.57 -5.85
N GLY A 66 0.07 3.77 -6.30
CA GLY A 66 -0.45 3.79 -7.66
C GLY A 66 -1.92 4.21 -7.65
N TYR A 67 -2.30 5.05 -8.61
CA TYR A 67 -3.68 5.49 -8.80
C TYR A 67 -4.10 5.30 -10.25
N THR A 68 -5.20 4.60 -10.47
CA THR A 68 -5.70 4.31 -11.82
C THR A 68 -6.77 5.31 -12.26
N ARG A 69 -6.99 5.41 -13.58
CA ARG A 69 -8.08 6.22 -14.15
C ARG A 69 -9.47 5.83 -13.65
N TYR A 70 -9.63 4.60 -13.14
CA TYR A 70 -10.89 4.06 -12.63
C TYR A 70 -11.13 4.33 -11.14
N LYS A 71 -10.40 5.29 -10.55
CA LYS A 71 -10.53 5.64 -9.12
C LYS A 71 -10.16 4.46 -8.20
N GLU A 72 -9.19 3.66 -8.64
CA GLU A 72 -8.58 2.62 -7.82
C GLU A 72 -7.28 3.16 -7.24
N MET A 73 -7.16 3.09 -5.92
CA MET A 73 -5.96 3.41 -5.17
C MET A 73 -5.31 2.11 -4.73
N ILE A 74 -4.03 1.95 -5.02
CA ILE A 74 -3.22 0.81 -4.59
C ILE A 74 -2.07 1.37 -3.78
N ARG A 75 -2.06 1.07 -2.49
CA ARG A 75 -0.96 1.42 -1.59
C ARG A 75 -0.19 0.17 -1.24
N LEU A 76 1.13 0.25 -1.29
CA LEU A 76 2.02 -0.86 -0.96
C LEU A 76 3.03 -0.39 0.08
N SER A 77 2.97 -0.99 1.26
CA SER A 77 3.94 -0.80 2.34
C SER A 77 4.94 -1.94 2.31
N GLY A 78 6.23 -1.63 2.34
CA GLY A 78 7.28 -2.64 2.27
C GLY A 78 8.63 -2.15 2.79
N THR A 79 9.60 -3.06 2.78
CA THR A 79 11.01 -2.72 3.01
C THR A 79 11.79 -3.03 1.75
N ALA A 80 12.38 -1.99 1.15
CA ALA A 80 13.28 -2.10 0.03
C ALA A 80 14.70 -2.39 0.54
N THR A 81 15.31 -3.45 0.03
CA THR A 81 16.69 -3.83 0.34
C THR A 81 17.53 -3.82 -0.93
N PRO A 82 18.83 -3.50 -0.85
CA PRO A 82 19.73 -3.67 -1.98
C PRO A 82 19.70 -5.11 -2.49
N VAL A 83 19.56 -5.29 -3.80
CA VAL A 83 19.82 -6.59 -4.43
C VAL A 83 21.27 -7.01 -4.12
N PRO A 84 21.55 -8.30 -3.86
CA PRO A 84 22.91 -8.76 -3.58
C PRO A 84 23.92 -8.34 -4.67
N PRO A 85 25.18 -8.03 -4.33
CA PRO A 85 26.17 -7.54 -5.30
C PRO A 85 26.32 -8.43 -6.54
N GLY A 86 26.27 -9.76 -6.39
CA GLY A 86 26.37 -10.72 -7.49
C GLY A 86 25.17 -10.74 -8.44
N GLU A 87 24.06 -10.09 -8.10
CA GLU A 87 22.83 -10.04 -8.91
C GLU A 87 22.51 -8.63 -9.43
N GLN A 88 23.23 -7.60 -8.99
CA GLN A 88 22.97 -6.20 -9.37
C GLN A 88 22.95 -6.00 -10.90
N GLU A 89 23.90 -6.61 -11.62
CA GLU A 89 23.99 -6.50 -13.08
C GLU A 89 22.81 -7.15 -13.78
N LYS A 90 22.48 -8.40 -13.41
CA LYS A 90 21.33 -9.15 -13.94
C LYS A 90 20.05 -8.31 -13.90
N TRP A 91 19.70 -7.78 -12.73
CA TRP A 91 18.44 -7.06 -12.56
C TRP A 91 18.46 -5.66 -13.18
N ARG A 92 19.62 -4.98 -13.18
CA ARG A 92 19.77 -3.70 -13.89
C ARG A 92 19.58 -3.90 -15.39
N ASP A 93 20.18 -4.92 -15.96
CA ASP A 93 20.09 -5.18 -17.40
C ASP A 93 18.67 -5.55 -17.81
N LEU A 94 17.97 -6.35 -16.99
CA LEU A 94 16.57 -6.65 -17.20
C LEU A 94 15.69 -5.39 -17.19
N ILE A 95 15.82 -4.52 -16.18
CA ILE A 95 15.08 -3.25 -16.10
C ILE A 95 15.32 -2.38 -17.34
N PHE A 96 16.58 -2.27 -17.79
CA PHE A 96 16.93 -1.45 -18.93
C PHE A 96 16.47 -2.04 -20.27
N ALA A 97 16.44 -3.37 -20.39
CA ALA A 97 15.89 -4.05 -21.56
C ALA A 97 14.36 -3.85 -21.66
N GLU A 98 13.65 -3.86 -20.53
CA GLU A 98 12.21 -3.63 -20.49
C GLU A 98 11.81 -2.16 -20.67
N LEU A 99 12.69 -1.23 -20.32
CA LEU A 99 12.43 0.21 -20.31
C LEU A 99 13.45 0.98 -21.16
N PRO A 100 13.36 0.91 -22.51
CA PRO A 100 14.37 1.48 -23.40
C PRO A 100 14.62 2.98 -23.23
N TYR A 101 13.63 3.76 -22.76
CA TYR A 101 13.78 5.20 -22.52
C TYR A 101 14.89 5.53 -21.49
N LEU A 102 15.26 4.57 -20.63
CA LEU A 102 16.35 4.76 -19.66
C LEU A 102 17.69 5.02 -20.32
N SER A 103 17.88 4.62 -21.58
CA SER A 103 19.07 4.97 -22.37
C SER A 103 19.20 6.49 -22.61
N ASN A 104 18.09 7.24 -22.62
CA ASN A 104 18.13 8.71 -22.71
C ASN A 104 18.59 9.35 -21.38
N VAL A 105 18.37 8.67 -20.26
CA VAL A 105 18.72 9.16 -18.91
C VAL A 105 20.13 8.71 -18.51
N TYR A 106 20.51 7.50 -18.90
CA TYR A 106 21.80 6.88 -18.60
C TYR A 106 22.43 6.35 -19.91
N PRO A 107 22.99 7.25 -20.75
CA PRO A 107 23.58 6.88 -22.03
C PRO A 107 24.88 6.08 -21.86
N GLY A 108 25.16 5.17 -22.81
CA GLY A 108 26.34 4.31 -22.79
C GLY A 108 26.48 3.49 -21.51
N GLU A 109 27.68 3.47 -20.92
CA GLU A 109 28.00 2.69 -19.73
C GLU A 109 27.64 3.37 -18.39
N THR A 110 26.94 4.52 -18.44
CA THR A 110 26.67 5.33 -17.25
C THR A 110 25.64 4.71 -16.30
N ARG A 111 24.90 3.68 -16.71
CA ARG A 111 23.96 2.94 -15.83
C ARG A 111 24.65 2.26 -14.64
N SER A 112 25.97 2.07 -14.68
CA SER A 112 26.80 1.59 -13.58
C SER A 112 26.80 2.50 -12.33
N ILE A 113 26.33 3.75 -12.43
CA ILE A 113 26.27 4.71 -11.31
C ILE A 113 25.12 4.46 -10.31
N GLY A 114 24.18 3.59 -10.66
CA GLY A 114 23.04 3.25 -9.82
C GLY A 114 23.09 1.85 -9.24
N MET A 115 22.06 1.51 -8.50
CA MET A 115 21.86 0.19 -7.92
C MET A 115 20.39 -0.18 -7.93
N VAL A 116 20.15 -1.48 -7.91
CA VAL A 116 18.83 -2.09 -7.86
C VAL A 116 18.48 -2.42 -6.42
N PHE A 117 17.26 -2.08 -6.04
CA PHE A 117 16.62 -2.50 -4.80
C PHE A 117 15.49 -3.47 -5.11
N VAL A 118 15.15 -4.32 -4.15
CA VAL A 118 14.06 -5.28 -4.22
C VAL A 118 13.13 -5.13 -3.02
N ILE A 119 11.83 -5.36 -3.24
CA ILE A 119 10.82 -5.49 -2.20
C ILE A 119 10.13 -6.85 -2.40
N ARG A 120 10.18 -7.71 -1.37
CA ARG A 120 9.54 -9.05 -1.38
C ARG A 120 8.46 -9.20 -0.32
N ASP A 121 8.63 -8.54 0.81
CA ASP A 121 7.69 -8.57 1.93
C ASP A 121 6.84 -7.30 1.90
N MET A 122 5.55 -7.45 1.57
CA MET A 122 4.68 -6.34 1.20
C MET A 122 3.29 -6.49 1.82
N ALA A 123 2.74 -5.39 2.33
CA ALA A 123 1.32 -5.25 2.62
C ALA A 123 0.71 -4.31 1.58
N ILE A 124 -0.34 -4.77 0.90
CA ILE A 124 -1.03 -4.04 -0.15
C ILE A 124 -2.42 -3.66 0.36
N GLU A 125 -2.79 -2.39 0.25
CA GLU A 125 -4.14 -1.90 0.46
C GLU A 125 -4.74 -1.48 -0.88
N TYR A 126 -5.82 -2.13 -1.28
CA TYR A 126 -6.60 -1.75 -2.45
C TYR A 126 -7.85 -1.00 -2.01
N PHE A 127 -8.17 0.10 -2.70
CA PHE A 127 -9.39 0.85 -2.47
C PHE A 127 -9.97 1.41 -3.77
N HIS A 128 -11.17 0.96 -4.13
CA HIS A 128 -11.90 1.37 -5.31
C HIS A 128 -13.08 2.27 -4.94
N LEU A 129 -12.92 3.56 -5.25
CA LEU A 129 -13.92 4.61 -5.02
C LEU A 129 -14.89 4.81 -6.20
N GLY A 130 -14.65 4.13 -7.32
CA GLY A 130 -15.44 4.27 -8.55
C GLY A 130 -16.67 3.36 -8.61
N VAL A 131 -16.94 2.60 -7.55
CA VAL A 131 -18.07 1.64 -7.45
C VAL A 131 -18.92 1.95 -6.22
N ASN A 132 -20.19 1.51 -6.26
CA ASN A 132 -21.11 1.55 -5.13
C ASN A 132 -21.74 0.15 -4.94
N PRO A 133 -21.62 -0.48 -3.76
CA PRO A 133 -20.81 -0.01 -2.62
C PRO A 133 -19.32 0.09 -2.99
N ILE A 134 -18.58 0.95 -2.29
CA ILE A 134 -17.11 1.01 -2.43
C ILE A 134 -16.51 -0.38 -2.21
N PHE A 135 -15.36 -0.67 -2.80
CA PHE A 135 -14.66 -1.92 -2.54
C PHE A 135 -13.27 -1.65 -2.00
N ARG A 136 -12.88 -2.33 -0.92
CA ARG A 136 -11.52 -2.29 -0.38
C ARG A 136 -11.10 -3.66 0.13
N GLU A 137 -9.81 -3.93 0.06
CA GLU A 137 -9.27 -5.17 0.59
C GLU A 137 -7.78 -4.99 0.89
N SER A 138 -7.24 -5.84 1.76
CA SER A 138 -5.81 -5.87 2.06
C SER A 138 -5.23 -7.22 1.70
N TYR A 139 -4.05 -7.21 1.09
CA TYR A 139 -3.32 -8.41 0.70
C TYR A 139 -1.90 -8.36 1.25
N THR A 140 -1.27 -9.52 1.37
CA THR A 140 0.12 -9.66 1.80
C THR A 140 0.90 -10.48 0.79
N VAL A 141 2.17 -10.13 0.58
CA VAL A 141 3.15 -10.89 -0.21
C VAL A 141 4.36 -11.17 0.67
N GLY A 142 4.95 -12.36 0.55
CA GLY A 142 6.06 -12.80 1.39
C GLY A 142 5.68 -12.79 2.87
N GLN A 143 6.54 -12.19 3.70
CA GLN A 143 6.33 -11.98 5.14
C GLN A 143 5.65 -10.63 5.46
N GLY A 144 4.97 -10.04 4.47
CA GLY A 144 4.20 -8.81 4.66
C GLY A 144 3.14 -8.95 5.76
N ARG A 145 2.89 -7.88 6.51
CA ARG A 145 1.88 -7.85 7.57
C ARG A 145 0.88 -6.74 7.30
N ALA A 146 -0.39 -7.12 7.11
CA ALA A 146 -1.51 -6.19 7.07
C ALA A 146 -2.17 -6.14 8.45
N LYS A 147 -2.47 -4.93 8.91
CA LYS A 147 -3.21 -4.71 10.14
C LYS A 147 -4.71 -4.59 9.83
N PRO A 148 -5.61 -5.25 10.58
CA PRO A 148 -7.05 -5.07 10.43
C PRO A 148 -7.43 -3.60 10.66
N LYS A 149 -8.25 -3.04 9.78
CA LYS A 149 -8.77 -1.68 9.88
C LYS A 149 -10.29 -1.69 9.92
N GLY A 150 -10.85 -0.55 10.32
CA GLY A 150 -12.30 -0.37 10.40
C GLY A 150 -12.85 -0.74 11.77
N TYR A 151 -14.09 -1.20 11.78
CA TYR A 151 -14.87 -1.39 13.01
C TYR A 151 -15.45 -2.79 13.06
N THR A 152 -15.67 -3.29 14.26
CA THR A 152 -16.40 -4.53 14.54
C THR A 152 -17.52 -4.26 15.52
N ILE A 153 -18.57 -5.06 15.46
CA ILE A 153 -19.69 -5.01 16.39
C ILE A 153 -19.51 -6.16 17.38
N THR A 154 -19.59 -5.87 18.68
CA THR A 154 -19.42 -6.82 19.78
C THR A 154 -20.74 -7.54 20.10
N GLU A 155 -20.66 -8.52 21.00
CA GLU A 155 -21.82 -9.24 21.54
C GLU A 155 -22.76 -8.35 22.36
N ASP A 156 -22.35 -7.12 22.73
CA ASP A 156 -23.21 -6.14 23.41
C ASP A 156 -24.31 -5.57 22.48
N CYS A 157 -24.30 -5.96 21.20
CA CYS A 157 -25.26 -5.54 20.21
C CYS A 157 -26.69 -5.99 20.57
N ILE A 158 -27.57 -5.01 20.80
CA ILE A 158 -29.01 -5.25 21.04
C ILE A 158 -29.84 -5.33 19.75
N SER A 159 -29.21 -5.50 18.59
CA SER A 159 -29.87 -5.65 17.27
C SER A 159 -30.87 -4.54 16.90
N CYS A 160 -30.66 -3.31 17.36
CA CYS A 160 -31.61 -2.20 17.15
C CYS A 160 -31.63 -1.61 15.72
N GLY A 161 -30.64 -1.90 14.89
CA GLY A 161 -30.59 -1.42 13.49
C GLY A 161 -30.06 0.00 13.27
N ALA A 162 -29.84 0.81 14.32
CA ALA A 162 -29.38 2.21 14.16
C ALA A 162 -28.09 2.36 13.33
N CYS A 163 -27.11 1.47 13.53
CA CYS A 163 -25.87 1.47 12.74
C CYS A 163 -26.10 1.13 11.26
N VAL A 164 -27.10 0.31 10.94
CA VAL A 164 -27.46 -0.10 9.57
C VAL A 164 -28.04 1.10 8.82
N GLU A 165 -28.99 1.81 9.44
CA GLU A 165 -29.60 3.02 8.87
C GLU A 165 -28.57 4.15 8.68
N ALA A 166 -27.67 4.31 9.63
CA ALA A 166 -26.62 5.32 9.58
C ALA A 166 -25.52 5.02 8.54
N CYS A 167 -25.34 3.76 8.09
CA CYS A 167 -24.22 3.40 7.22
C CYS A 167 -24.41 3.94 5.79
N PRO A 168 -23.59 4.90 5.31
CA PRO A 168 -23.76 5.50 3.98
C PRO A 168 -23.48 4.51 2.83
N GLN A 169 -22.75 3.42 3.10
CA GLN A 169 -22.45 2.37 2.14
C GLN A 169 -23.40 1.17 2.24
N ARG A 170 -24.35 1.18 3.20
CA ARG A 170 -25.19 0.02 3.53
C ARG A 170 -24.37 -1.26 3.75
N ALA A 171 -23.19 -1.09 4.36
CA ALA A 171 -22.20 -2.15 4.55
C ALA A 171 -22.45 -2.99 5.82
N ILE A 172 -23.65 -2.93 6.41
CA ILE A 172 -23.95 -3.61 7.67
C ILE A 172 -25.20 -4.47 7.49
N THR A 173 -25.09 -5.76 7.80
CA THR A 173 -26.24 -6.67 7.88
C THR A 173 -26.74 -6.71 9.32
N LEU A 174 -28.04 -6.45 9.49
CA LEU A 174 -28.71 -6.59 10.79
C LEU A 174 -28.68 -8.06 11.25
N GLY A 175 -28.29 -8.29 12.49
CA GLY A 175 -28.18 -9.62 13.09
C GLY A 175 -28.02 -9.57 14.60
N ALA A 176 -27.66 -10.70 15.22
CA ALA A 176 -27.39 -10.83 16.64
C ALA A 176 -26.02 -11.53 16.86
N PRO A 177 -24.90 -10.79 16.86
CA PRO A 177 -24.77 -9.34 16.61
C PRO A 177 -24.88 -8.97 15.12
N SER A 178 -25.09 -7.68 14.82
CA SER A 178 -24.99 -7.16 13.45
C SER A 178 -23.55 -7.30 12.90
N VAL A 179 -23.39 -7.40 11.59
CA VAL A 179 -22.09 -7.67 10.96
C VAL A 179 -21.74 -6.57 9.95
N ILE A 180 -20.52 -6.04 10.03
CA ILE A 180 -19.98 -5.04 9.09
C ILE A 180 -19.18 -5.76 7.99
N HIS A 181 -19.61 -5.62 6.74
CA HIS A 181 -18.89 -6.04 5.54
C HIS A 181 -17.71 -5.10 5.30
N GLN A 182 -16.52 -5.57 5.65
CA GLN A 182 -15.30 -4.75 5.74
C GLN A 182 -14.86 -4.23 4.37
N GLU A 183 -15.11 -5.01 3.33
CA GLU A 183 -14.85 -4.68 1.94
C GLU A 183 -15.67 -3.48 1.45
N HIS A 184 -16.78 -3.17 2.11
CA HIS A 184 -17.68 -2.06 1.80
C HIS A 184 -17.64 -0.95 2.87
N CYS A 185 -16.75 -1.06 3.87
CA CYS A 185 -16.65 -0.10 4.96
C CYS A 185 -15.77 1.11 4.60
N LEU A 186 -16.32 2.34 4.71
CA LEU A 186 -15.51 3.57 4.55
C LEU A 186 -14.51 3.82 5.69
N HIS A 187 -14.64 3.10 6.80
CA HIS A 187 -13.97 3.43 8.08
C HIS A 187 -14.35 4.83 8.62
N CYS A 188 -15.56 5.32 8.30
CA CYS A 188 -16.00 6.66 8.70
C CYS A 188 -16.40 6.79 10.19
N GLY A 189 -16.68 5.69 10.89
CA GLY A 189 -17.07 5.73 12.30
C GLY A 189 -18.55 6.06 12.57
N ASN A 190 -19.38 6.31 11.54
CA ASN A 190 -20.77 6.70 11.77
C ASN A 190 -21.60 5.65 12.55
N CYS A 191 -21.28 4.36 12.39
CA CYS A 191 -21.89 3.28 13.17
C CYS A 191 -21.53 3.32 14.66
N VAL A 192 -20.37 3.87 15.03
CA VAL A 192 -19.96 4.09 16.42
C VAL A 192 -20.82 5.20 17.03
N GLU A 193 -20.94 6.34 16.35
CA GLU A 193 -21.71 7.49 16.83
C GLU A 193 -23.19 7.18 17.06
N HIS A 194 -23.77 6.28 16.24
CA HIS A 194 -25.19 5.94 16.29
C HIS A 194 -25.50 4.71 17.14
N CYS A 195 -24.51 4.03 17.72
CA CYS A 195 -24.78 2.84 18.53
C CYS A 195 -25.19 3.25 19.96
N PRO A 196 -26.46 3.04 20.38
CA PRO A 196 -26.95 3.49 21.68
C PRO A 196 -26.33 2.74 22.87
N VAL A 197 -25.70 1.60 22.60
CA VAL A 197 -25.07 0.71 23.60
C VAL A 197 -23.55 0.61 23.43
N ALA A 198 -22.96 1.46 22.58
CA ALA A 198 -21.52 1.49 22.31
C ALA A 198 -20.89 0.14 21.92
N ALA A 199 -21.67 -0.75 21.29
CA ALA A 199 -21.23 -2.08 20.86
C ALA A 199 -20.33 -2.08 19.60
N VAL A 200 -19.98 -0.91 19.04
CA VAL A 200 -19.14 -0.82 17.85
C VAL A 200 -17.77 -0.27 18.23
N ILE A 201 -16.72 -1.08 18.02
CA ILE A 201 -15.34 -0.76 18.42
C ILE A 201 -14.38 -0.81 17.23
N PRO A 202 -13.27 -0.05 17.25
CA PRO A 202 -12.20 -0.19 16.27
C PRO A 202 -11.61 -1.61 16.25
N ARG A 203 -11.28 -2.12 15.06
CA ARG A 203 -10.61 -3.43 14.89
C ARG A 203 -9.13 -3.42 15.28
N GLU A 204 -8.56 -2.24 15.46
CA GLU A 204 -7.22 -2.04 16.00
C GLU A 204 -7.23 -0.85 16.96
N GLN A 205 -6.60 -0.99 18.13
CA GLN A 205 -6.30 0.13 19.01
C GLN A 205 -5.08 0.85 18.44
N GLU A 206 -5.27 2.05 17.87
CA GLU A 206 -4.15 2.98 17.70
C GLU A 206 -3.63 3.34 19.09
N THR A 207 -2.44 2.84 19.45
CA THR A 207 -1.65 3.49 20.49
C THR A 207 -1.09 4.76 19.87
N VAL A 208 -1.92 5.80 19.81
CA VAL A 208 -1.38 7.17 19.71
C VAL A 208 -0.64 7.37 21.02
N PRO A 209 0.70 7.52 21.02
CA PRO A 209 1.40 7.90 22.25
C PRO A 209 0.75 9.21 22.73
N PRO A 210 0.42 9.36 24.02
CA PRO A 210 -0.10 10.63 24.51
C PRO A 210 0.86 11.74 24.09
N GLU A 211 0.31 12.83 23.55
CA GLU A 211 1.08 14.04 23.28
C GLU A 211 1.79 14.45 24.57
N THR A 212 3.12 14.33 24.59
CA THR A 212 3.98 14.81 25.68
C THR A 212 4.22 16.29 25.55
#